data_AF-A0AAC9RU31-F1
#
_entry.id   AF-A0AAC9RU31-F1
#
_cell.length_a   1.000
_cell.length_b   1.000
_cell.length_c   1.000
_cell.angle_alpha   90.00
_cell.angle_beta   90.00
_cell.angle_gamma   90.00
#
_symmetry.space_group_name_H-M   'P 1'
#
loop_
_entity.id
_entity.type
_entity.pdbx_description
1 polymer ?
#
loop_
_entity_poly.entity_id
_entity_poly.type
_entity_poly.pdbx_seq_one_letter_code
_entity_poly.pdbx_strand_id
1 'polypeptide(L)'
;MIESYIEGIFISLIVYITIFNILTGHLQRKWSIEFKRNLKRIYFSAWVLPYLIYLYCVWTTPSTRPFLLQHILFGIILHMIMAAFGYRATFH
;
A
#
# COMPACT_ATOMS: atom_id res chain seq x y z
N MET A 1 -13.39 -16.33 -1.62
CA MET A 1 -12.14 -16.30 -0.83
C MET A 1 -11.24 -15.15 -1.27
N ILE A 2 -10.81 -15.11 -2.54
CA ILE A 2 -9.96 -14.01 -3.04
C ILE A 2 -10.64 -12.63 -3.01
N GLU A 3 -11.94 -12.56 -3.26
CA GLU A 3 -12.71 -11.30 -3.16
C GLU A 3 -12.64 -10.74 -1.74
N SER A 4 -12.86 -11.58 -0.72
CA SER A 4 -12.73 -11.20 0.70
C SER A 4 -11.30 -10.79 1.07
N TYR A 5 -10.27 -11.39 0.45
CA TYR A 5 -8.88 -10.96 0.61
C TYR A 5 -8.62 -9.60 -0.02
N ILE A 6 -9.14 -9.35 -1.22
CA ILE A 6 -9.04 -8.06 -1.91
C ILE A 6 -9.72 -6.97 -1.08
N GLU A 7 -10.94 -7.22 -0.60
CA GLU A 7 -11.65 -6.30 0.30
C GLU A 7 -10.85 -6.03 1.57
N GLY A 8 -10.33 -7.08 2.22
CA GLY A 8 -9.50 -6.94 3.42
C GLY A 8 -8.23 -6.12 3.19
N ILE A 9 -7.59 -6.28 2.02
CA ILE A 9 -6.42 -5.49 1.61
C ILE A 9 -6.82 -4.02 1.39
N PHE A 10 -7.95 -3.76 0.73
CA PHE A 10 -8.45 -2.39 0.51
C PHE A 10 -8.83 -1.69 1.82
N ILE A 11 -9.52 -2.38 2.74
CA ILE A 11 -9.86 -1.83 4.06
C ILE A 11 -8.57 -1.53 4.84
N SER A 12 -7.64 -2.50 4.86
CA SER A 12 -6.35 -2.33 5.54
C SER A 12 -5.54 -1.18 4.94
N LEU A 13 -5.60 -0.99 3.62
CA LEU A 13 -4.99 0.15 2.92
C LEU A 13 -5.62 1.47 3.33
N ILE A 14 -6.95 1.59 3.31
CA ILE A 14 -7.65 2.81 3.71
C ILE A 14 -7.32 3.18 5.15
N VAL A 15 -7.36 2.20 6.06
CA VAL A 15 -7.01 2.39 7.47
C VAL A 15 -5.55 2.83 7.60
N TYR A 16 -4.63 2.15 6.93
CA TYR A 16 -3.21 2.48 6.94
C TYR A 16 -2.96 3.92 6.46
N ILE A 17 -3.52 4.31 5.31
CA ILE A 17 -3.37 5.65 4.73
C ILE A 17 -3.96 6.70 5.65
N THR A 18 -5.14 6.44 6.21
CA THR A 18 -5.83 7.38 7.10
C THR A 18 -5.05 7.60 8.39
N ILE A 19 -4.64 6.52 9.05
CA ILE A 19 -3.83 6.58 10.28
C ILE A 19 -2.50 7.29 10.00
N PHE A 20 -1.82 6.90 8.92
CA PHE A 20 -0.54 7.49 8.54
C PHE A 20 -0.69 8.99 8.29
N ASN A 21 -1.65 9.41 7.47
CA ASN A 21 -1.90 10.82 7.16
C ASN A 21 -2.27 11.66 8.38
N ILE A 22 -3.12 11.13 9.28
CA ILE A 22 -3.50 11.83 10.52
C ILE A 22 -2.28 12.01 11.42
N LEU A 23 -1.51 10.94 11.65
CA LEU A 23 -0.31 10.99 12.48
C LEU A 23 0.77 11.91 11.90
N THR A 24 1.02 11.82 10.59
CA THR A 24 2.02 12.67 9.93
C THR A 24 1.58 14.12 9.85
N GLY A 25 0.31 14.41 9.55
CA GLY A 25 -0.18 15.78 9.43
C GLY A 25 -0.06 16.58 10.73
N HIS A 26 -0.33 15.96 11.87
CA HIS A 26 -0.21 16.61 13.18
C HIS A 26 1.24 16.83 13.63
N LEU A 27 2.15 15.93 13.28
CA LEU A 27 3.52 15.90 13.83
C LEU A 27 4.59 16.39 12.84
N GLN A 28 4.28 16.51 11.54
CA GLN A 28 5.23 16.84 10.49
C GLN A 28 5.99 18.14 10.70
N ARG A 29 5.36 19.15 11.34
CA ARG A 29 6.01 20.45 11.56
C ARG A 29 7.22 20.36 12.49
N LYS A 30 7.29 19.34 13.35
CA LYS A 30 8.39 19.13 14.32
C LYS A 30 9.47 18.16 13.82
N TRP A 31 9.30 17.56 12.64
CA TRP A 31 10.20 16.51 12.17
C TRP A 31 11.36 17.04 11.32
N SER A 32 12.54 16.46 11.51
CA SER A 32 13.70 16.71 10.67
C SER A 32 13.45 16.22 9.22
N ILE A 33 14.16 16.82 8.27
CA ILE A 33 14.07 16.45 6.84
C ILE A 33 14.43 14.99 6.62
N GLU A 34 15.44 14.49 7.33
CA GLU A 34 15.90 13.11 7.24
C GLU A 34 14.85 12.11 7.75
N PHE A 35 14.19 12.43 8.88
CA PHE A 35 13.10 11.60 9.40
C PHE A 35 11.92 11.55 8.42
N LYS A 36 11.53 12.69 7.83
CA LYS A 36 10.48 12.75 6.80
C LYS A 36 10.82 11.87 5.59
N ARG A 37 12.08 11.85 5.16
CA ARG A 37 12.54 11.03 4.03
C ARG A 37 12.50 9.54 4.36
N ASN A 38 12.96 9.15 5.54
CA ASN A 38 12.94 7.75 5.98
C ASN A 38 11.52 7.23 6.18
N LEU A 39 10.64 8.04 6.77
CA LEU A 39 9.24 7.67 6.95
C LEU A 39 8.52 7.49 5.61
N LYS A 40 8.82 8.32 4.59
CA LYS A 40 8.30 8.12 3.22
C LYS A 40 8.74 6.78 2.62
N ARG A 41 10.01 6.39 2.81
CA ARG A 41 10.49 5.09 2.35
C ARG A 41 9.76 3.94 3.05
N ILE A 42 9.56 4.04 4.36
CA ILE A 42 8.79 3.05 5.13
C ILE A 42 7.35 2.98 4.61
N TYR A 43 6.72 4.13 4.36
CA TYR A 43 5.37 4.20 3.79
C TYR A 43 5.27 3.47 2.44
N PHE A 44 6.20 3.77 1.53
CA PHE A 44 6.28 3.10 0.24
C PHE A 44 6.83 1.68 0.29
N SER A 45 7.28 1.16 1.44
CA SER A 45 7.75 -0.23 1.53
C SER A 45 6.74 -1.12 2.27
N ALA A 46 5.93 -0.53 3.16
CA ALA A 46 4.99 -1.25 4.02
C ALA A 46 3.93 -2.06 3.26
N TRP A 47 3.57 -1.67 2.03
CA TRP A 47 2.60 -2.36 1.19
C TRP A 47 3.18 -3.58 0.44
N VAL A 48 4.51 -3.69 0.32
CA VAL A 48 5.14 -4.80 -0.42
C VAL A 48 4.78 -6.14 0.24
N LEU A 49 4.86 -6.20 1.56
CA LEU A 49 4.58 -7.42 2.32
C LEU A 49 3.13 -7.93 2.13
N PRO A 50 2.06 -7.13 2.39
CA PRO A 50 0.69 -7.59 2.16
C PRO A 50 0.42 -7.92 0.69
N TYR A 51 1.07 -7.23 -0.25
CA TYR A 51 0.95 -7.55 -1.66
C TYR A 51 1.60 -8.89 -2.04
N LEU A 52 2.75 -9.23 -1.46
CA LEU A 52 3.36 -10.55 -1.65
C LEU A 52 2.49 -11.67 -1.08
N ILE A 53 1.86 -11.45 0.08
CA ILE A 53 0.90 -12.39 0.67
C ILE A 53 -0.29 -12.58 -0.28
N TYR A 54 -0.81 -11.50 -0.84
CA TYR A 54 -1.87 -11.55 -1.86
C TYR A 54 -1.46 -12.36 -3.10
N LEU A 55 -0.28 -12.10 -3.65
CA LEU A 55 0.22 -12.84 -4.81
C LEU A 55 0.39 -14.33 -4.50
N TYR A 56 0.81 -14.68 -3.29
CA TYR A 56 0.86 -16.06 -2.83
C TYR A 56 -0.54 -16.71 -2.81
N CYS A 57 -1.56 -16.00 -2.34
CA CYS A 57 -2.95 -16.47 -2.39
C CYS A 57 -3.45 -16.66 -3.84
N VAL A 58 -3.12 -15.73 -4.74
CA VAL A 58 -3.43 -15.85 -6.18
C VAL A 58 -2.74 -17.08 -6.78
N TRP A 59 -1.47 -17.28 -6.47
CA TRP A 59 -0.70 -18.41 -6.98
C TRP A 59 -1.22 -19.77 -6.52
N THR A 60 -1.64 -19.87 -5.25
CA THR A 60 -2.13 -21.13 -4.66
C THR A 60 -3.58 -21.46 -5.07
N THR A 61 -4.33 -20.49 -5.58
CA THR A 61 -5.74 -20.67 -5.98
C THR A 61 -5.85 -21.06 -7.46
N PRO A 62 -6.38 -22.26 -7.81
CA PRO A 62 -6.41 -22.73 -9.21
C PRO A 62 -7.21 -21.85 -10.17
N SER A 63 -8.30 -21.23 -9.71
CA SER A 63 -9.15 -20.38 -10.53
C SER A 63 -8.53 -19.03 -10.87
N THR A 64 -7.57 -18.54 -10.09
CA THR A 64 -6.93 -17.23 -10.28
C THR A 64 -5.49 -17.32 -10.75
N ARG A 65 -4.83 -18.47 -10.57
CA ARG A 65 -3.47 -18.73 -11.06
C ARG A 65 -3.26 -18.38 -12.56
N PRO A 66 -4.18 -18.68 -13.50
CA PRO A 66 -4.01 -18.30 -14.91
C PRO A 66 -3.90 -16.79 -15.12
N PHE A 67 -4.43 -16.01 -14.19
CA PHE A 67 -4.48 -14.54 -14.22
C PHE A 67 -3.37 -13.90 -13.37
N LEU A 68 -2.36 -14.65 -12.91
CA LEU A 68 -1.29 -14.14 -12.04
C LEU A 68 -0.63 -12.89 -12.61
N LEU A 69 -0.35 -12.85 -13.91
CA LEU A 69 0.27 -11.68 -14.56
C LEU A 69 -0.62 -10.43 -14.44
N GLN A 70 -1.94 -10.59 -14.57
CA GLN A 70 -2.90 -9.49 -14.45
C GLN A 70 -2.92 -8.96 -13.00
N HIS A 71 -2.86 -9.87 -12.02
CA HIS A 71 -2.73 -9.50 -10.61
C HIS A 71 -1.40 -8.80 -10.31
N ILE A 72 -0.30 -9.22 -10.94
CA ILE A 72 1.01 -8.55 -10.84
C ILE A 72 0.92 -7.10 -11.36
N LEU A 73 0.35 -6.92 -12.55
CA LEU A 73 0.18 -5.61 -13.17
C LEU A 73 -0.76 -4.72 -12.35
N PHE A 74 -1.85 -5.28 -11.84
CA PHE A 74 -2.80 -4.56 -10.98
C PHE A 74 -2.11 -4.03 -9.72
N GLY A 75 -1.28 -4.82 -9.05
CA GLY A 75 -0.58 -4.35 -7.86
C GLY A 75 0.48 -3.29 -8.14
N ILE A 76 1.15 -3.33 -9.30
CA ILE A 76 2.06 -2.25 -9.72
C ILE A 76 1.28 -0.94 -9.92
N ILE A 77 0.14 -1.00 -10.60
CA ILE A 77 -0.73 0.16 -10.82
C ILE A 77 -1.26 0.69 -9.48
N LEU A 78 -1.77 -0.20 -8.63
CA LEU A 78 -2.25 0.16 -7.29
C LEU A 78 -1.14 0.83 -6.48
N HIS A 79 0.08 0.31 -6.55
CA HIS A 79 1.21 0.91 -5.86
C HIS A 79 1.54 2.31 -6.37
N MET A 80 1.56 2.51 -7.69
CA MET A 80 1.78 3.83 -8.29
C MET A 80 0.71 4.84 -7.86
N ILE A 81 -0.55 4.41 -7.82
CA ILE A 81 -1.67 5.24 -7.37
C ILE A 81 -1.48 5.63 -5.89
N MET A 82 -1.20 4.65 -5.02
CA MET A 82 -0.90 4.91 -3.61
C MET A 82 0.34 5.78 -3.43
N ALA A 83 1.33 5.61 -4.30
CA ALA A 83 2.52 6.44 -4.29
C ALA A 83 2.19 7.91 -4.54
N ALA A 84 1.35 8.18 -5.53
CA ALA A 84 0.88 9.51 -5.87
C ALA A 84 0.01 10.13 -4.76
N PHE A 85 -0.92 9.38 -4.16
CA PHE A 85 -1.77 9.87 -3.07
C PHE A 85 -0.98 10.15 -1.80
N GLY A 86 -0.09 9.24 -1.39
CA GLY A 86 0.80 9.44 -0.24
C GLY A 86 1.75 10.62 -0.44
N TYR A 87 2.27 10.81 -1.67
CA TYR A 87 3.09 11.97 -1.99
C TYR A 87 2.32 13.29 -1.83
N ARG A 88 1.10 13.39 -2.41
CA ARG A 88 0.27 14.58 -2.27
C ARG A 88 -0.12 14.88 -0.82
N ALA A 89 -0.45 13.87 -0.03
CA ALA A 89 -0.84 14.03 1.36
C ALA A 89 0.32 14.46 2.30
N THR A 90 1.57 14.27 1.88
CA THR A 90 2.75 14.58 2.72
C THR A 90 3.44 15.91 2.34
N PHE A 91 3.13 16.48 1.18
CA PHE A 91 3.80 17.68 0.64
C PHE A 91 2.89 18.91 0.51
N HIS A 92 1.62 18.80 0.89
CA HIS A 92 0.70 19.92 1.00
C HIS A 92 0.20 20.09 2.44
#